data_AF-A0A1H9DIH3-F1
#
_entry.id   AF-A0A1H9DIH3-F1
#
_cell.length_a   1.000
_cell.length_b   1.000
_cell.length_c   1.000
_cell.angle_alpha   90.00
_cell.angle_beta   90.00
_cell.angle_gamma   90.00
#
_symmetry.space_group_name_H-M   'P 1'
#
loop_
_entity.id
_entity.type
_entity.pdbx_description
1 polymer ?
#
loop_
_entity_poly.entity_id
_entity_poly.type
_entity_poly.pdbx_seq_one_letter_code
_entity_poly.pdbx_strand_id
1 'polypeptide(L)'
;MKIFSKLSLFALIACFSLSLNGQGIEFFHGSWEEALAKSEAEGKLIFVDAYASWCGPCKKMAANVFPLKEVGDYFNANFINMKFDMEKAESTEFREKHSVRAFPTLFFINGKNEVVHQVVGGKQAQGLISAGGAAMAKMDDLPALGERWESGDRDSKLAFTYIRALVRRGEPHMKVANDYLRTQKDLTSEDNLNILLIAATTADSRIFDLMMQNKAGIIAQSGQSAFDQQVRTAVNATKDRAIEFKDESLLKTAVKKLSSVDPTAGKQLALQGAYELAAKGTDSKAFYKATSKYLDKAVGDDINKLTDVYKVVSTSRFIHEQKILDLAVDAGSRAAAGDPTGGFQKYYRLADFLFKQGREEQALSFARLAKEALDPKQANYIRAVDGLIKRIEEAR
;
A
#
# COMPACT_ATOMS: atom_id res chain seq x y z
N MET A 1 -45.09 -36.62 -34.78
CA MET A 1 -45.97 -36.14 -33.69
C MET A 1 -45.21 -36.25 -32.37
N LYS A 2 -45.20 -35.16 -31.58
CA LYS A 2 -44.55 -34.93 -30.25
C LYS A 2 -43.04 -34.58 -30.32
N ILE A 3 -42.57 -33.32 -30.26
CA ILE A 3 -42.74 -32.16 -29.35
C ILE A 3 -41.70 -32.15 -28.20
N PHE A 4 -40.76 -31.20 -28.34
CA PHE A 4 -40.00 -30.42 -27.35
C PHE A 4 -39.13 -31.10 -26.27
N SER A 5 -37.87 -30.68 -26.20
CA SER A 5 -37.40 -29.83 -25.08
C SER A 5 -36.01 -29.25 -25.38
N LYS A 6 -35.94 -27.91 -25.38
CA LYS A 6 -34.72 -27.10 -25.33
C LYS A 6 -34.23 -27.08 -23.87
N LEU A 7 -33.05 -27.58 -23.57
CA LEU A 7 -32.36 -27.45 -22.28
C LEU A 7 -30.85 -27.47 -22.58
N SER A 8 -29.98 -26.63 -22.04
CA SER A 8 -30.08 -25.37 -21.34
C SER A 8 -28.67 -24.78 -21.47
N LEU A 9 -28.58 -23.55 -21.95
CA LEU A 9 -27.37 -22.75 -21.97
C LEU A 9 -27.09 -22.30 -20.54
N PHE A 10 -26.45 -23.14 -19.72
CA PHE A 10 -25.90 -22.69 -18.43
C PHE A 10 -24.46 -22.25 -18.65
N ALA A 11 -24.31 -21.01 -19.09
CA ALA A 11 -23.03 -20.32 -19.11
C ALA A 11 -22.50 -20.25 -17.67
N LEU A 12 -21.32 -20.84 -17.48
CA LEU A 12 -20.52 -20.81 -16.29
C LEU A 12 -20.20 -19.34 -15.93
N ILE A 13 -21.00 -18.73 -15.06
CA ILE A 13 -20.63 -17.48 -14.40
C ILE A 13 -19.53 -17.86 -13.40
N ALA A 14 -18.29 -17.82 -13.87
CA ALA A 14 -17.14 -17.80 -13.00
C ALA A 14 -17.20 -16.47 -12.21
N CYS A 15 -17.60 -16.57 -10.94
CA CYS A 15 -17.40 -15.51 -9.96
C CYS A 15 -15.91 -15.23 -9.86
N PHE A 16 -15.44 -14.29 -10.67
CA PHE A 16 -14.19 -13.59 -10.42
C PHE A 16 -14.43 -12.76 -9.15
N SER A 17 -13.99 -13.29 -8.01
CA SER A 17 -13.91 -12.51 -6.78
C SER A 17 -12.93 -11.37 -7.02
N LEU A 18 -13.46 -10.21 -7.43
CA LEU A 18 -12.76 -8.95 -7.28
C LEU A 18 -12.44 -8.82 -5.80
N SER A 19 -11.17 -9.02 -5.44
CA SER A 19 -10.65 -8.56 -4.17
C SER A 19 -10.80 -7.04 -4.17
N LEU A 20 -11.92 -6.57 -3.65
CA LEU A 20 -12.08 -5.21 -3.17
C LEU A 20 -10.98 -5.02 -2.13
N ASN A 21 -9.89 -4.34 -2.51
CA ASN A 21 -8.98 -3.79 -1.52
C ASN A 21 -9.83 -2.90 -0.62
N GLY A 22 -9.99 -3.31 0.64
CA GLY A 22 -10.74 -2.53 1.62
C GLY A 22 -10.18 -1.13 1.68
N GLN A 23 -11.03 -0.12 1.50
CA GLN A 23 -10.64 1.26 1.81
C GLN A 23 -10.59 1.38 3.33
N GLY A 24 -9.39 1.55 3.89
CA GLY A 24 -9.20 1.84 5.31
C GLY A 24 -8.83 0.64 6.19
N ILE A 25 -9.02 0.80 7.50
CA ILE A 25 -8.70 -0.22 8.51
C ILE A 25 -9.66 -1.41 8.37
N GLU A 26 -9.07 -2.60 8.28
CA GLU A 26 -9.77 -3.87 8.33
C GLU A 26 -9.84 -4.36 9.78
N PHE A 27 -11.04 -4.31 10.37
CA PHE A 27 -11.27 -4.76 11.73
C PHE A 27 -11.47 -6.28 11.78
N PHE A 28 -10.72 -6.92 12.66
CA PHE A 28 -10.87 -8.32 13.06
C PHE A 28 -12.18 -8.53 13.84
N HIS A 29 -12.92 -9.56 13.46
CA HIS A 29 -14.26 -9.87 13.97
C HIS A 29 -14.32 -11.13 14.85
N GLY A 30 -13.18 -11.60 15.34
CA GLY A 30 -13.10 -12.72 16.30
C GLY A 30 -13.25 -12.28 17.77
N SER A 31 -13.08 -13.23 18.68
CA SER A 31 -13.09 -13.00 20.13
C SER A 31 -11.83 -12.28 20.61
N TRP A 32 -11.85 -11.78 21.85
CA TRP A 32 -10.67 -11.16 22.47
C TRP A 32 -9.53 -12.18 22.65
N GLU A 33 -9.85 -13.40 23.07
CA GLU A 33 -8.90 -14.51 23.18
C GLU A 33 -8.26 -14.86 21.82
N GLU A 34 -9.06 -14.92 20.75
CA GLU A 34 -8.55 -15.17 19.39
C GLU A 34 -7.61 -14.04 18.93
N ALA A 35 -7.91 -12.79 19.29
CA ALA A 35 -7.04 -11.66 18.98
C ALA A 35 -5.71 -11.71 19.75
N LEU A 36 -5.73 -12.13 21.02
CA LEU A 36 -4.51 -12.36 21.82
C LEU A 36 -3.66 -13.48 21.23
N ALA A 37 -4.26 -14.63 20.90
CA ALA A 37 -3.55 -15.74 20.27
C ALA A 37 -2.94 -15.33 18.92
N LYS A 38 -3.71 -14.60 18.09
CA LYS A 38 -3.23 -14.05 16.82
C LYS A 38 -2.11 -13.02 17.04
N SER A 39 -2.19 -12.22 18.10
CA SER A 39 -1.15 -11.25 18.48
C SER A 39 0.15 -11.92 18.87
N GLU A 40 0.10 -13.04 19.59
CA GLU A 40 1.29 -13.83 19.91
C GLU A 40 1.87 -14.51 18.67
N ALA A 41 1.03 -15.18 17.86
CA ALA A 41 1.46 -15.91 16.67
C ALA A 41 2.04 -15.00 15.58
N GLU A 42 1.39 -13.87 15.29
CA GLU A 42 1.89 -12.88 14.32
C GLU A 42 2.91 -11.92 14.94
N GLY A 43 2.94 -11.86 16.27
CA GLY A 43 3.75 -10.92 17.03
C GLY A 43 3.48 -9.46 16.67
N LYS A 44 2.20 -9.14 16.43
CA LYS A 44 1.68 -7.79 16.22
C LYS A 44 1.01 -7.29 17.49
N LEU A 45 0.97 -5.98 17.70
CA LEU A 45 0.09 -5.41 18.73
C LEU A 45 -1.37 -5.48 18.26
N ILE A 46 -2.29 -5.56 19.20
CA ILE A 46 -3.71 -5.38 18.98
C ILE A 46 -4.02 -3.90 19.14
N PHE A 47 -4.51 -3.27 18.07
CA PHE A 47 -5.09 -1.94 18.13
C PHE A 47 -6.56 -2.08 18.49
N VAL A 48 -7.02 -1.43 19.57
CA VAL A 48 -8.42 -1.45 19.99
C VAL A 48 -8.99 -0.04 20.01
N ASP A 49 -10.01 0.20 19.18
CA ASP A 49 -10.91 1.35 19.33
C ASP A 49 -11.98 1.03 20.38
N ALA A 50 -11.78 1.50 21.61
CA ALA A 50 -12.78 1.40 22.66
C ALA A 50 -13.73 2.59 22.56
N TYR A 51 -14.93 2.35 22.03
CA TYR A 51 -15.92 3.38 21.72
C TYR A 51 -17.25 3.17 22.46
N ALA A 52 -18.14 4.14 22.32
CA ALA A 52 -19.54 4.02 22.71
C ALA A 52 -20.44 4.49 21.56
N SER A 53 -21.58 3.86 21.35
CA SER A 53 -22.48 4.15 20.22
C SER A 53 -23.00 5.59 20.17
N TRP A 54 -23.04 6.29 21.30
CA TRP A 54 -23.46 7.70 21.41
C TRP A 54 -22.29 8.69 21.31
N CYS A 55 -21.03 8.24 21.28
CA CYS A 55 -19.85 9.09 21.28
C CYS A 55 -19.65 9.81 19.93
N GLY A 56 -19.82 11.14 19.92
CA GLY A 56 -19.65 11.98 18.73
C GLY A 56 -18.24 11.90 18.10
N PRO A 57 -17.14 12.08 18.87
CA PRO A 57 -15.79 11.93 18.33
C PRO A 57 -15.49 10.55 17.74
N CYS A 58 -16.04 9.48 18.34
CA CYS A 58 -15.90 8.11 17.85
C CYS A 58 -16.53 7.96 16.45
N LYS A 59 -17.75 8.47 16.27
CA LYS A 59 -18.42 8.49 14.95
C LYS A 59 -17.61 9.26 13.90
N LYS A 60 -16.99 10.37 14.28
CA LYS A 60 -16.13 11.15 13.37
C LYS A 60 -14.90 10.36 12.92
N MET A 61 -14.26 9.60 13.80
CA MET A 61 -13.13 8.75 13.42
C MET A 61 -13.57 7.62 12.50
N ALA A 62 -14.66 6.93 12.85
CA ALA A 62 -15.21 5.85 12.03
C ALA A 62 -15.61 6.29 10.62
N ALA A 63 -16.12 7.52 10.47
CA ALA A 63 -16.53 8.06 9.18
C ALA A 63 -15.37 8.65 8.36
N ASN A 64 -14.41 9.32 9.01
CA ASN A 64 -13.48 10.20 8.31
C ASN A 64 -11.99 9.82 8.44
N VAL A 65 -11.65 8.90 9.34
CA VAL A 65 -10.24 8.54 9.63
C VAL A 65 -9.98 7.08 9.32
N PHE A 66 -10.73 6.17 9.92
CA PHE A 66 -10.55 4.73 9.68
C PHE A 66 -10.72 4.31 8.21
N PRO A 67 -11.60 4.93 7.40
CA PRO A 67 -11.72 4.58 5.98
C PRO A 67 -10.59 5.11 5.09
N LEU A 68 -9.68 5.95 5.59
CA LEU A 68 -8.60 6.53 4.79
C LEU A 68 -7.58 5.45 4.40
N LYS A 69 -7.20 5.40 3.11
CA LYS A 69 -6.27 4.42 2.58
C LYS A 69 -4.94 4.39 3.33
N GLU A 70 -4.33 5.55 3.55
CA GLU A 70 -3.05 5.67 4.27
C GLU A 70 -3.10 5.13 5.71
N VAL A 71 -4.26 5.26 6.36
CA VAL A 71 -4.49 4.72 7.70
C VAL A 71 -4.67 3.21 7.61
N GLY A 72 -5.47 2.71 6.66
CA GLY A 72 -5.63 1.29 6.41
C GLY A 72 -4.33 0.58 6.07
N ASP A 73 -3.57 1.11 5.12
CA ASP A 73 -2.27 0.59 4.70
C ASP A 73 -1.33 0.43 5.91
N TYR A 74 -1.28 1.45 6.78
CA TYR A 74 -0.44 1.41 7.96
C TYR A 74 -0.98 0.43 9.02
N PHE A 75 -2.26 0.50 9.37
CA PHE A 75 -2.81 -0.27 10.47
C PHE A 75 -2.95 -1.76 10.14
N ASN A 76 -3.38 -2.11 8.93
CA ASN A 76 -3.56 -3.51 8.51
C ASN A 76 -2.20 -4.23 8.38
N ALA A 77 -1.14 -3.50 8.04
CA ALA A 77 0.21 -4.05 7.99
C ALA A 77 0.81 -4.33 9.39
N ASN A 78 0.49 -3.48 10.38
CA ASN A 78 1.23 -3.45 11.65
C ASN A 78 0.46 -3.99 12.86
N PHE A 79 -0.88 -4.02 12.81
CA PHE A 79 -1.71 -4.33 13.97
C PHE A 79 -2.80 -5.35 13.63
N ILE A 80 -3.27 -6.04 14.67
CA ILE A 80 -4.57 -6.70 14.65
C ILE A 80 -5.58 -5.65 15.10
N ASN A 81 -6.43 -5.20 14.20
CA ASN A 81 -7.34 -4.07 14.48
C ASN A 81 -8.66 -4.59 15.03
N MET A 82 -9.07 -4.12 16.18
CA MET A 82 -10.37 -4.42 16.78
C MET A 82 -11.06 -3.15 17.21
N LYS A 83 -12.38 -3.26 17.39
CA LYS A 83 -13.19 -2.21 18.00
C LYS A 83 -14.16 -2.87 18.97
N PHE A 84 -14.38 -2.24 20.10
CA PHE A 84 -15.36 -2.68 21.08
C PHE A 84 -16.31 -1.55 21.42
N ASP A 85 -17.61 -1.82 21.30
CA ASP A 85 -18.60 -0.98 21.97
C ASP A 85 -18.57 -1.35 23.47
N MET A 86 -18.05 -0.42 24.26
CA MET A 86 -17.81 -0.61 25.69
C MET A 86 -19.10 -0.70 26.52
N GLU A 87 -20.26 -0.50 25.88
CA GLU A 87 -21.59 -0.71 26.48
C GLU A 87 -22.19 -2.09 26.16
N LYS A 88 -21.53 -2.88 25.30
CA LYS A 88 -22.03 -4.19 24.84
C LYS A 88 -21.32 -5.34 25.55
N ALA A 89 -22.00 -6.49 25.62
CA ALA A 89 -21.51 -7.69 26.30
C ALA A 89 -20.21 -8.24 25.70
N GLU A 90 -19.98 -8.05 24.41
CA GLU A 90 -18.74 -8.41 23.69
C GLU A 90 -17.47 -7.76 24.28
N SER A 91 -17.60 -6.61 24.96
CA SER A 91 -16.49 -5.91 25.59
C SER A 91 -16.21 -6.35 27.03
N THR A 92 -16.96 -7.32 27.58
CA THR A 92 -16.89 -7.67 29.01
C THR A 92 -15.51 -8.16 29.42
N GLU A 93 -14.97 -9.15 28.73
CA GLU A 93 -13.63 -9.70 28.99
C GLU A 93 -12.54 -8.61 28.85
N PHE A 94 -12.67 -7.74 27.85
CA PHE A 94 -11.76 -6.62 27.65
C PHE A 94 -11.83 -5.61 28.82
N ARG A 95 -13.03 -5.27 29.30
CA ARG A 95 -13.27 -4.30 30.38
C ARG A 95 -12.74 -4.73 31.74
N GLU A 96 -12.69 -6.04 32.00
CA GLU A 96 -12.19 -6.57 33.27
C GLU A 96 -10.74 -6.14 33.54
N LYS A 97 -9.93 -6.03 32.48
CA LYS A 97 -8.51 -5.63 32.58
C LYS A 97 -8.26 -4.20 32.12
N HIS A 98 -9.05 -3.68 31.17
CA HIS A 98 -8.80 -2.39 30.52
C HIS A 98 -9.89 -1.38 30.87
N SER A 99 -9.61 -0.57 31.88
CA SER A 99 -10.53 0.48 32.33
C SER A 99 -10.58 1.66 31.34
N VAL A 100 -11.76 1.98 30.83
CA VAL A 100 -11.99 3.14 29.94
C VAL A 100 -12.64 4.27 30.70
N ARG A 101 -11.96 5.42 30.75
CA ARG A 101 -12.41 6.62 31.48
C ARG A 101 -13.04 7.67 30.58
N ALA A 102 -12.78 7.63 29.28
CA ALA A 102 -13.32 8.56 28.29
C ALA A 102 -13.36 7.91 26.90
N PHE A 103 -14.22 8.43 26.02
CA PHE A 103 -14.41 7.89 24.67
C PHE A 103 -13.99 8.89 23.57
N PRO A 104 -13.39 8.42 22.45
CA PRO A 104 -12.80 7.08 22.32
C PRO A 104 -11.55 6.96 23.19
N THR A 105 -11.22 5.75 23.61
CA THR A 105 -9.86 5.41 24.08
C THR A 105 -9.26 4.41 23.09
N LEU A 106 -8.07 4.72 22.62
CA LEU A 106 -7.34 3.93 21.63
C LEU A 106 -6.24 3.16 22.36
N PHE A 107 -6.35 1.84 22.41
CA PHE A 107 -5.35 0.98 23.05
C PHE A 107 -4.46 0.29 22.04
N PHE A 108 -3.22 0.06 22.46
CA PHE A 108 -2.26 -0.81 21.79
C PHE A 108 -1.78 -1.84 22.80
N ILE A 109 -2.19 -3.08 22.60
CA ILE A 109 -2.04 -4.18 23.57
C ILE A 109 -1.18 -5.29 22.96
N ASN A 110 -0.29 -5.89 23.75
CA ASN A 110 0.49 -7.04 23.31
C ASN A 110 -0.26 -8.37 23.52
N GLY A 111 0.27 -9.46 22.98
CA GLY A 111 -0.34 -10.80 23.11
C GLY A 111 -0.47 -11.31 24.55
N LYS A 112 0.30 -10.74 25.50
CA LYS A 112 0.19 -11.00 26.95
C LYS A 112 -0.92 -10.20 27.63
N ASN A 113 -1.75 -9.51 26.84
CA ASN A 113 -2.85 -8.68 27.31
C ASN A 113 -2.36 -7.50 28.18
N GLU A 114 -1.21 -6.92 27.87
CA GLU A 114 -0.63 -5.74 28.54
C GLU A 114 -0.74 -4.50 27.65
N VAL A 115 -1.07 -3.35 28.25
CA VAL A 115 -1.16 -2.08 27.54
C VAL A 115 0.25 -1.55 27.25
N VAL A 116 0.67 -1.62 25.99
CA VAL A 116 1.94 -1.07 25.51
C VAL A 116 1.82 0.45 25.32
N HIS A 117 0.68 0.89 24.79
CA HIS A 117 0.37 2.31 24.68
C HIS A 117 -1.13 2.56 24.71
N GLN A 118 -1.52 3.76 25.14
CA GLN A 118 -2.90 4.21 25.14
C GLN A 118 -2.97 5.69 24.80
N VAL A 119 -4.03 6.06 24.09
CA VAL A 119 -4.32 7.44 23.73
C VAL A 119 -5.80 7.72 23.99
N VAL A 120 -6.06 8.74 24.80
CA VAL A 120 -7.43 9.18 25.09
C VAL A 120 -7.86 10.25 24.07
N GLY A 121 -9.11 10.14 23.62
CA GLY A 121 -9.74 11.06 22.69
C GLY A 121 -9.37 10.82 21.23
N GLY A 122 -10.25 11.28 20.34
CA GLY A 122 -10.12 11.05 18.90
C GLY A 122 -8.85 11.64 18.29
N LYS A 123 -8.39 11.07 17.17
CA LYS A 123 -7.22 11.51 16.41
C LYS A 123 -7.56 11.67 14.93
N GLN A 124 -6.89 12.60 14.27
CA GLN A 124 -6.86 12.68 12.80
C GLN A 124 -5.84 11.68 12.26
N ALA A 125 -5.84 11.44 10.94
CA ALA A 125 -5.03 10.41 10.27
C ALA A 125 -3.57 10.36 10.75
N GLN A 126 -2.84 11.48 10.63
CA GLN A 126 -1.43 11.53 11.03
C GLN A 126 -1.23 11.31 12.53
N GLY A 127 -2.14 11.81 13.37
CA GLY A 127 -2.07 11.64 14.81
C GLY A 127 -2.31 10.18 15.22
N LEU A 128 -3.20 9.48 14.51
CA LEU A 128 -3.47 8.06 14.73
C LEU A 128 -2.27 7.19 14.29
N ILE A 129 -1.70 7.46 13.11
CA ILE A 129 -0.49 6.78 12.62
C ILE A 129 0.68 7.02 13.60
N SER A 130 0.85 8.24 14.09
CA SER A 130 1.90 8.57 15.05
C SER A 130 1.73 7.83 16.39
N ALA A 131 0.49 7.67 16.86
CA ALA A 131 0.20 6.88 18.06
C ALA A 131 0.55 5.39 17.85
N GLY A 132 0.23 4.83 16.68
CA GLY A 132 0.66 3.48 16.30
C GLY A 132 2.18 3.35 16.30
N GLY A 133 2.89 4.31 15.70
CA GLY A 133 4.35 4.33 15.70
C GLY A 133 4.95 4.37 17.11
N ALA A 134 4.38 5.17 18.02
CA ALA A 134 4.82 5.24 19.42
C ALA A 134 4.57 3.92 20.17
N ALA A 135 3.47 3.23 19.90
CA ALA A 135 3.20 1.91 20.47
C ALA A 135 4.21 0.86 20.01
N MET A 136 4.52 0.87 18.71
CA MET A 136 5.49 -0.05 18.11
C MET A 136 6.89 0.18 18.69
N ALA A 137 7.29 1.44 18.85
CA ALA A 137 8.58 1.79 19.46
C ALA A 137 8.71 1.29 20.91
N LYS A 138 7.60 1.22 21.67
CA LYS A 138 7.58 0.67 23.04
C LYS A 138 7.55 -0.85 23.09
N MET A 139 6.94 -1.50 22.09
CA MET A 139 7.00 -2.94 21.93
C MET A 139 8.42 -3.41 21.60
N ASP A 140 9.10 -2.62 20.79
CA ASP A 140 10.45 -2.86 20.30
C ASP A 140 11.49 -2.19 21.21
N ASP A 141 11.61 -2.66 22.46
CA ASP A 141 12.74 -2.31 23.35
C ASP A 141 14.05 -2.85 22.77
N LEU A 142 14.48 -2.23 21.67
CA LEU A 142 15.67 -2.57 20.90
C LEU A 142 16.93 -2.54 21.77
N PRO A 143 17.09 -1.60 22.72
CA PRO A 143 18.18 -1.68 23.69
C PRO A 143 18.20 -3.00 24.46
N ALA A 144 17.09 -3.40 25.09
CA ALA A 144 17.04 -4.64 25.86
C ALA A 144 17.21 -5.89 24.98
N LEU A 145 16.58 -5.90 23.79
CA LEU A 145 16.73 -7.00 22.82
C LEU A 145 18.18 -7.08 22.29
N GLY A 146 18.80 -5.94 22.05
CA GLY A 146 20.19 -5.81 21.62
C GLY A 146 21.17 -6.29 22.68
N GLU A 147 20.99 -5.91 23.94
CA GLU A 147 21.83 -6.39 25.05
C GLU A 147 21.77 -7.91 25.19
N ARG A 148 20.57 -8.49 25.14
CA ARG A 148 20.41 -9.95 25.12
C ARG A 148 21.10 -10.59 23.92
N TRP A 149 20.92 -10.02 22.73
CA TRP A 149 21.61 -10.51 21.53
C TRP A 149 23.14 -10.44 21.65
N GLU A 150 23.68 -9.35 22.17
CA GLU A 150 25.13 -9.14 22.33
C GLU A 150 25.73 -10.06 23.39
N SER A 151 24.97 -10.40 24.45
CA SER A 151 25.36 -11.40 25.46
C SER A 151 25.45 -12.85 24.94
N GLY A 152 25.04 -13.10 23.69
CA GLY A 152 25.15 -14.41 23.05
C GLY A 152 23.86 -15.24 23.06
N ASP A 153 22.75 -14.70 23.55
CA ASP A 153 21.45 -15.38 23.49
C ASP A 153 21.00 -15.51 22.02
N ARG A 154 20.81 -16.76 21.57
CA ARG A 154 20.38 -17.13 20.22
C ARG A 154 19.10 -17.95 20.23
N ASP A 155 18.30 -17.82 21.28
CA ASP A 155 16.95 -18.37 21.32
C ASP A 155 16.14 -17.88 20.11
N SER A 156 15.33 -18.77 19.53
CA SER A 156 14.61 -18.50 18.28
C SER A 156 13.55 -17.41 18.43
N LYS A 157 12.90 -17.32 19.60
CA LYS A 157 11.91 -16.27 19.88
C LYS A 157 12.58 -14.92 20.09
N LEU A 158 13.73 -14.91 20.76
CA LEU A 158 14.54 -13.68 20.86
C LEU A 158 14.98 -13.21 19.47
N ALA A 159 15.52 -14.13 18.65
CA ALA A 159 15.97 -13.82 17.30
C ALA A 159 14.84 -13.24 16.45
N PHE A 160 13.67 -13.88 16.45
CA PHE A 160 12.49 -13.38 15.75
C PHE A 160 12.08 -11.99 16.23
N THR A 161 11.95 -11.80 17.56
CA THR A 161 11.53 -10.53 18.15
C THR A 161 12.50 -9.41 17.82
N TYR A 162 13.81 -9.66 17.94
CA TYR A 162 14.84 -8.67 17.67
C TYR A 162 14.93 -8.32 16.18
N ILE A 163 14.96 -9.32 15.29
CA ILE A 163 14.99 -9.09 13.84
C ILE A 163 13.74 -8.33 13.38
N ARG A 164 12.56 -8.68 13.91
CA ARG A 164 11.33 -7.94 13.63
C ARG A 164 11.42 -6.49 14.07
N ALA A 165 11.89 -6.25 15.29
CA ALA A 165 12.07 -4.91 15.81
C ALA A 165 12.98 -4.07 14.91
N LEU A 166 14.09 -4.64 14.43
CA LEU A 166 15.00 -3.98 13.50
C LEU A 166 14.30 -3.66 12.16
N VAL A 167 13.61 -4.63 11.55
CA VAL A 167 12.87 -4.44 10.29
C VAL A 167 11.84 -3.33 10.41
N ARG A 168 11.01 -3.35 11.47
CA ARG A 168 9.92 -2.39 11.67
C ARG A 168 10.43 -0.96 11.89
N ARG A 169 11.60 -0.83 12.50
CA ARG A 169 12.25 0.46 12.75
C ARG A 169 13.14 0.93 11.60
N GLY A 170 13.27 0.15 10.52
CA GLY A 170 14.17 0.46 9.41
C GLY A 170 15.66 0.39 9.80
N GLU A 171 15.97 -0.29 10.91
CA GLU A 171 17.35 -0.50 11.37
C GLU A 171 18.03 -1.61 10.54
N PRO A 172 19.37 -1.62 10.42
CA PRO A 172 20.09 -2.68 9.73
C PRO A 172 19.85 -4.08 10.32
N HIS A 173 18.98 -4.87 9.70
CA HIS A 173 18.60 -6.21 10.17
C HIS A 173 19.29 -7.36 9.41
N MET A 174 19.69 -7.13 8.15
CA MET A 174 20.15 -8.18 7.25
C MET A 174 21.33 -9.00 7.80
N LYS A 175 22.29 -8.35 8.46
CA LYS A 175 23.43 -9.04 9.07
C LYS A 175 22.98 -9.95 10.22
N VAL A 176 22.19 -9.41 11.15
CA VAL A 176 21.64 -10.12 12.31
C VAL A 176 20.86 -11.35 11.87
N ALA A 177 19.94 -11.18 10.92
CA ALA A 177 19.13 -12.27 10.40
C ALA A 177 19.96 -13.33 9.65
N ASN A 178 20.91 -12.92 8.80
CA ASN A 178 21.76 -13.88 8.09
C ASN A 178 22.65 -14.68 9.02
N ASP A 179 23.23 -14.04 10.04
CA ASP A 179 24.14 -14.69 10.99
C ASP A 179 23.39 -15.73 11.82
N TYR A 180 22.19 -15.42 12.31
CA TYR A 180 21.36 -16.40 12.99
C TYR A 180 20.89 -17.53 12.08
N LEU A 181 20.29 -17.23 10.92
CA LEU A 181 19.78 -18.26 10.00
C LEU A 181 20.88 -19.21 9.49
N ARG A 182 22.15 -18.78 9.46
CA ARG A 182 23.29 -19.64 9.09
C ARG A 182 23.60 -20.71 10.14
N THR A 183 23.24 -20.47 11.39
CA THR A 183 23.45 -21.43 12.51
C THR A 183 22.32 -22.45 12.65
N GLN A 184 21.17 -22.19 12.02
CA GLN A 184 19.99 -23.04 12.14
C GLN A 184 20.12 -24.30 11.28
N LYS A 185 19.87 -25.46 11.90
CA LYS A 185 19.84 -26.76 11.21
C LYS A 185 18.51 -27.01 10.51
N ASP A 186 17.42 -26.49 11.07
CA ASP A 186 16.07 -26.61 10.56
C ASP A 186 15.48 -25.22 10.32
N LEU A 187 15.22 -24.87 9.07
CA LEU A 187 14.61 -23.60 8.69
C LEU A 187 13.08 -23.65 8.68
N THR A 188 12.49 -24.82 8.94
CA THR A 188 11.03 -25.06 8.86
C THR A 188 10.32 -24.91 10.20
N SER A 189 11.05 -24.69 11.30
CA SER A 189 10.46 -24.31 12.59
C SER A 189 9.68 -23.00 12.48
N GLU A 190 8.65 -22.84 13.31
CA GLU A 190 7.76 -21.67 13.32
C GLU A 190 8.49 -20.33 13.33
N ASP A 191 9.42 -20.13 14.27
CA ASP A 191 10.20 -18.89 14.40
C ASP A 191 11.09 -18.63 13.18
N ASN A 192 11.73 -19.67 12.62
CA ASN A 192 12.59 -19.52 11.45
C ASN A 192 11.78 -19.18 10.19
N LEU A 193 10.60 -19.77 10.00
CA LEU A 193 9.68 -19.39 8.92
C LEU A 193 9.22 -17.94 9.06
N ASN A 194 8.89 -17.51 10.29
CA ASN A 194 8.53 -16.14 10.59
C ASN A 194 9.70 -15.18 10.29
N ILE A 195 10.93 -15.51 10.68
CA ILE A 195 12.14 -14.71 10.39
C ILE A 195 12.37 -14.61 8.88
N LEU A 196 12.27 -15.72 8.15
CA LEU A 196 12.45 -15.73 6.69
C LEU A 196 11.45 -14.81 6.00
N LEU A 197 10.19 -14.85 6.44
CA LEU A 197 9.15 -13.97 5.93
C LEU A 197 9.50 -12.50 6.21
N ILE A 198 9.67 -12.09 7.46
CA ILE A 198 9.80 -10.66 7.78
C ILE A 198 11.14 -10.05 7.34
N ALA A 199 12.24 -10.82 7.33
CA ALA A 199 13.58 -10.29 7.09
C ALA A 199 13.91 -10.18 5.59
N ALA A 200 13.14 -10.83 4.71
CA ALA A 200 13.31 -10.79 3.26
C ALA A 200 12.81 -9.44 2.68
N THR A 201 13.45 -8.33 3.02
CA THR A 201 13.00 -6.98 2.62
C THR A 201 13.55 -6.52 1.26
N THR A 202 14.47 -7.27 0.64
CA THR A 202 14.92 -7.05 -0.74
C THR A 202 15.06 -8.39 -1.47
N ALA A 203 14.67 -8.41 -2.74
CA ALA A 203 14.58 -9.61 -3.58
C ALA A 203 15.92 -10.10 -4.13
N ASP A 204 16.97 -9.28 -4.04
CA ASP A 204 18.37 -9.62 -4.34
C ASP A 204 19.09 -10.31 -3.17
N SER A 205 18.43 -10.50 -2.03
CA SER A 205 19.03 -11.04 -0.81
C SER A 205 18.99 -12.57 -0.72
N ARG A 206 19.98 -13.15 -0.03
CA ARG A 206 19.98 -14.57 0.38
C ARG A 206 18.72 -14.94 1.18
N ILE A 207 18.26 -14.04 2.05
CA ILE A 207 17.09 -14.30 2.91
C ILE A 207 15.83 -14.45 2.05
N PHE A 208 15.68 -13.63 1.01
CA PHE A 208 14.59 -13.79 0.05
C PHE A 208 14.65 -15.15 -0.65
N ASP A 209 15.83 -15.62 -1.05
CA ASP A 209 15.98 -16.95 -1.64
C ASP A 209 15.59 -18.07 -0.68
N LEU A 210 15.95 -17.95 0.60
CA LEU A 210 15.53 -18.90 1.63
C LEU A 210 14.01 -18.84 1.89
N MET A 211 13.42 -17.64 1.90
CA MET A 211 11.96 -17.46 2.01
C MET A 211 11.23 -18.17 0.85
N MET A 212 11.73 -18.01 -0.37
CA MET A 212 11.19 -18.66 -1.57
C MET A 212 11.35 -20.19 -1.51
N GLN A 213 12.46 -20.70 -1.01
CA GLN A 213 12.69 -22.15 -0.82
C GLN A 213 11.74 -22.75 0.22
N ASN A 214 11.34 -21.97 1.24
CA ASN A 214 10.45 -22.41 2.31
C ASN A 214 8.98 -21.96 2.09
N LYS A 215 8.62 -21.57 0.86
CA LYS A 215 7.30 -21.03 0.48
C LYS A 215 6.13 -21.84 1.03
N ALA A 216 6.16 -23.17 0.91
CA ALA A 216 5.05 -24.03 1.34
C ALA A 216 4.79 -23.95 2.85
N GLY A 217 5.85 -23.99 3.67
CA GLY A 217 5.74 -23.85 5.13
C GLY A 217 5.25 -22.47 5.54
N ILE A 218 5.79 -21.42 4.90
CA ILE A 218 5.37 -20.04 5.17
C ILE A 218 3.90 -19.83 4.82
N ILE A 219 3.42 -20.34 3.68
CA ILE A 219 2.02 -20.22 3.28
C ILE A 219 1.11 -21.00 4.23
N ALA A 220 1.52 -22.19 4.66
CA ALA A 220 0.75 -22.98 5.62
C ALA A 220 0.61 -22.26 6.98
N GLN A 221 1.67 -21.56 7.42
CA GLN A 221 1.71 -20.87 8.71
C GLN A 221 1.07 -19.48 8.68
N SER A 222 1.41 -18.66 7.70
CA SER A 222 1.08 -17.23 7.65
C SER A 222 0.06 -16.88 6.56
N GLY A 223 -0.29 -17.83 5.71
CA GLY A 223 -1.23 -17.66 4.61
C GLY A 223 -0.61 -17.13 3.32
N GLN A 224 -1.30 -17.40 2.20
CA GLN A 224 -0.90 -16.98 0.85
C GLN A 224 -0.74 -15.45 0.74
N SER A 225 -1.66 -14.69 1.35
CA SER A 225 -1.66 -13.23 1.30
C SER A 225 -0.40 -12.63 1.95
N ALA A 226 0.01 -13.13 3.12
CA ALA A 226 1.20 -12.64 3.81
C ALA A 226 2.48 -12.91 3.00
N PHE A 227 2.60 -14.10 2.43
CA PHE A 227 3.72 -14.46 1.56
C PHE A 227 3.77 -13.57 0.31
N ASP A 228 2.65 -13.42 -0.39
CA ASP A 228 2.59 -12.60 -1.60
C ASP A 228 2.88 -11.13 -1.33
N GLN A 229 2.38 -10.61 -0.20
CA GLN A 229 2.65 -9.24 0.22
C GLN A 229 4.15 -9.02 0.49
N GLN A 230 4.79 -9.95 1.20
CA GLN A 230 6.22 -9.85 1.44
C GLN A 230 7.04 -9.92 0.15
N VAL A 231 6.65 -10.81 -0.78
CA VAL A 231 7.30 -10.87 -2.10
C VAL A 231 7.18 -9.52 -2.81
N ARG A 232 6.00 -8.91 -2.84
CA ARG A 232 5.78 -7.59 -3.46
C ARG A 232 6.62 -6.51 -2.77
N THR A 233 6.67 -6.48 -1.44
CA THR A 233 7.50 -5.54 -0.67
C THR A 233 8.97 -5.65 -1.08
N ALA A 234 9.53 -6.85 -1.06
CA ALA A 234 10.95 -7.08 -1.36
C ALA A 234 11.30 -6.73 -2.82
N VAL A 235 10.42 -7.13 -3.75
CA VAL A 235 10.57 -6.85 -5.17
C VAL A 235 10.51 -5.35 -5.45
N ASN A 236 9.55 -4.63 -4.86
CA ASN A 236 9.41 -3.19 -5.04
C ASN A 236 10.62 -2.45 -4.47
N ALA A 237 11.09 -2.79 -3.27
CA ALA A 237 12.32 -2.21 -2.70
C ALA A 237 13.55 -2.44 -3.62
N THR A 238 13.62 -3.59 -4.28
CA THR A 238 14.70 -3.92 -5.23
C THR A 238 14.56 -3.12 -6.53
N LYS A 239 13.33 -2.97 -7.04
CA LYS A 239 13.02 -2.14 -8.21
C LYS A 239 13.36 -0.68 -7.94
N ASP A 240 13.00 -0.15 -6.78
CA ASP A 240 13.23 1.25 -6.43
C ASP A 240 14.72 1.55 -6.34
N ARG A 241 15.52 0.67 -5.71
CA ARG A 241 16.99 0.72 -5.76
C ARG A 241 17.52 0.64 -7.20
N ALA A 242 16.95 -0.23 -8.04
CA ALA A 242 17.36 -0.34 -9.43
C ALA A 242 17.13 0.97 -10.21
N ILE A 243 16.03 1.68 -9.94
CA ILE A 243 15.73 2.97 -10.56
C ILE A 243 16.64 4.07 -10.02
N GLU A 244 16.86 4.11 -8.71
CA GLU A 244 17.73 5.08 -8.03
C GLU A 244 19.17 4.99 -8.55
N PHE A 245 19.73 3.78 -8.59
CA PHE A 245 21.10 3.53 -9.03
C PHE A 245 21.24 3.30 -10.53
N LYS A 246 20.13 3.38 -11.28
CA LYS A 246 20.05 3.11 -12.72
C LYS A 246 20.61 1.73 -13.12
N ASP A 247 20.35 0.72 -12.31
CA ASP A 247 20.85 -0.64 -12.47
C ASP A 247 19.82 -1.56 -13.16
N GLU A 248 20.00 -1.78 -14.46
CA GLU A 248 19.15 -2.70 -15.23
C GLU A 248 19.20 -4.15 -14.74
N SER A 249 20.33 -4.59 -14.20
CA SER A 249 20.51 -5.98 -13.75
C SER A 249 19.70 -6.24 -12.48
N LEU A 250 19.66 -5.24 -11.60
CA LEU A 250 18.86 -5.28 -10.38
C LEU A 250 17.36 -5.25 -10.70
N LEU A 251 16.94 -4.46 -11.69
CA LEU A 251 15.56 -4.48 -12.18
C LEU A 251 15.18 -5.85 -12.76
N LYS A 252 16.05 -6.44 -13.59
CA LYS A 252 15.85 -7.80 -14.14
C LYS A 252 15.73 -8.84 -13.02
N THR A 253 16.48 -8.68 -11.94
CA THR A 253 16.39 -9.54 -10.76
C THR A 253 15.01 -9.42 -10.10
N ALA A 254 14.56 -8.20 -9.80
CA ALA A 254 13.22 -7.97 -9.23
C ALA A 254 12.10 -8.58 -10.09
N VAL A 255 12.14 -8.35 -11.40
CA VAL A 255 11.20 -8.92 -12.37
C VAL A 255 11.23 -10.45 -12.36
N LYS A 256 12.43 -11.06 -12.39
CA LYS A 256 12.59 -12.51 -12.38
C LYS A 256 12.00 -13.12 -11.11
N LYS A 257 12.29 -12.53 -9.95
CA LYS A 257 11.80 -13.01 -8.65
C LYS A 257 10.27 -12.93 -8.58
N LEU A 258 9.66 -11.81 -8.97
CA LEU A 258 8.21 -11.69 -9.00
C LEU A 258 7.57 -12.65 -10.02
N SER A 259 8.16 -12.77 -11.21
CA SER A 259 7.65 -13.67 -12.25
C SER A 259 7.64 -15.14 -11.83
N SER A 260 8.48 -15.54 -10.87
CA SER A 260 8.51 -16.91 -10.34
C SER A 260 7.31 -17.25 -9.46
N VAL A 261 6.61 -16.25 -8.92
CA VAL A 261 5.38 -16.44 -8.14
C VAL A 261 4.13 -16.00 -8.90
N ASP A 262 4.25 -14.94 -9.69
CA ASP A 262 3.17 -14.32 -10.45
C ASP A 262 3.73 -13.82 -11.79
N PRO A 263 3.70 -14.65 -12.85
CA PRO A 263 4.20 -14.27 -14.17
C PRO A 263 3.50 -13.05 -14.76
N THR A 264 2.24 -12.81 -14.40
CA THR A 264 1.47 -11.67 -14.90
C THR A 264 1.94 -10.39 -14.23
N ALA A 265 2.04 -10.38 -12.89
CA ALA A 265 2.60 -9.24 -12.16
C ALA A 265 4.07 -8.99 -12.52
N GLY A 266 4.85 -10.04 -12.77
CA GLY A 266 6.23 -9.93 -13.27
C GLY A 266 6.32 -9.19 -14.61
N LYS A 267 5.44 -9.50 -15.57
CA LYS A 267 5.35 -8.76 -16.85
C LYS A 267 4.96 -7.29 -16.65
N GLN A 268 4.02 -7.02 -15.74
CA GLN A 268 3.60 -5.66 -15.40
C GLN A 268 4.77 -4.85 -14.80
N LEU A 269 5.48 -5.44 -13.83
CA LEU A 269 6.65 -4.84 -13.20
C LEU A 269 7.77 -4.56 -14.21
N ALA A 270 7.99 -5.45 -15.17
CA ALA A 270 8.99 -5.26 -16.22
C ALA A 270 8.70 -4.03 -17.09
N LEU A 271 7.43 -3.84 -17.46
CA LEU A 271 7.00 -2.69 -18.26
C LEU A 271 7.08 -1.40 -17.45
N GLN A 272 6.58 -1.42 -16.21
CA GLN A 272 6.64 -0.28 -15.30
C GLN A 272 8.09 0.15 -15.02
N GLY A 273 8.94 -0.79 -14.59
CA GLY A 273 10.32 -0.51 -14.25
C GLY A 273 11.15 -0.06 -15.45
N ALA A 274 10.92 -0.61 -16.65
CA ALA A 274 11.61 -0.15 -17.85
C ALA A 274 11.29 1.31 -18.18
N TYR A 275 10.03 1.70 -18.03
CA TYR A 275 9.57 3.07 -18.19
C TYR A 275 10.17 4.01 -17.12
N GLU A 276 10.07 3.63 -15.84
CA GLU A 276 10.58 4.43 -14.72
C GLU A 276 12.10 4.61 -14.80
N LEU A 277 12.83 3.56 -15.19
CA LEU A 277 14.28 3.60 -15.40
C LEU A 277 14.65 4.51 -16.57
N ALA A 278 13.95 4.40 -17.71
CA ALA A 278 14.17 5.26 -18.86
C ALA A 278 13.89 6.74 -18.54
N ALA A 279 12.94 7.03 -17.64
CA ALA A 279 12.65 8.39 -17.16
C ALA A 279 13.84 9.03 -16.43
N LYS A 280 14.70 8.22 -15.79
CA LYS A 280 15.94 8.65 -15.12
C LYS A 280 17.16 8.69 -16.06
N GLY A 281 17.00 8.20 -17.28
CA GLY A 281 18.04 8.15 -18.30
C GLY A 281 18.27 9.48 -19.02
N THR A 282 19.06 9.41 -20.10
CA THR A 282 19.37 10.54 -20.98
C THR A 282 18.90 10.31 -22.42
N ASP A 283 18.29 9.17 -22.71
CA ASP A 283 17.81 8.79 -24.05
C ASP A 283 16.29 8.97 -24.15
N SER A 284 15.87 10.02 -24.86
CA SER A 284 14.45 10.32 -25.06
C SER A 284 13.71 9.30 -25.92
N LYS A 285 14.40 8.64 -26.87
CA LYS A 285 13.80 7.59 -27.69
C LYS A 285 13.50 6.35 -26.86
N ALA A 286 14.43 5.97 -25.97
CA ALA A 286 14.23 4.89 -25.03
C ALA A 286 13.07 5.21 -24.07
N PHE A 287 13.03 6.44 -23.54
CA PHE A 287 11.94 6.89 -22.68
C PHE A 287 10.57 6.86 -23.37
N TYR A 288 10.47 7.43 -24.57
CA TYR A 288 9.25 7.39 -25.38
C TYR A 288 8.77 5.94 -25.60
N LYS A 289 9.66 5.07 -26.07
CA LYS A 289 9.32 3.68 -26.38
C LYS A 289 8.87 2.90 -25.14
N ALA A 290 9.54 3.09 -24.02
CA ALA A 290 9.19 2.41 -22.78
C ALA A 290 7.84 2.91 -22.21
N THR A 291 7.63 4.24 -22.22
CA THR A 291 6.39 4.88 -21.74
C THR A 291 5.19 4.44 -22.57
N SER A 292 5.26 4.55 -23.91
CA SER A 292 4.19 4.13 -24.81
C SER A 292 3.85 2.64 -24.60
N LYS A 293 4.87 1.78 -24.53
CA LYS A 293 4.66 0.35 -24.28
C LYS A 293 3.99 0.08 -22.93
N TYR A 294 4.35 0.83 -21.88
CA TYR A 294 3.72 0.71 -20.56
C TYR A 294 2.25 1.15 -20.60
N LEU A 295 1.95 2.30 -21.21
CA LEU A 295 0.58 2.79 -21.41
C LEU A 295 -0.29 1.77 -22.15
N ASP A 296 0.22 1.18 -23.23
CA ASP A 296 -0.53 0.26 -24.09
C ASP A 296 -0.74 -1.13 -23.49
N LYS A 297 0.21 -1.62 -22.70
CA LYS A 297 0.25 -3.04 -22.28
C LYS A 297 0.03 -3.27 -20.79
N ALA A 298 0.13 -2.24 -19.96
CA ALA A 298 0.13 -2.39 -18.51
C ALA A 298 -0.73 -1.39 -17.74
N VAL A 299 -1.02 -0.23 -18.34
CA VAL A 299 -1.84 0.80 -17.69
C VAL A 299 -3.33 0.55 -17.91
N GLY A 300 -3.78 0.33 -19.16
CA GLY A 300 -5.22 0.21 -19.45
C GLY A 300 -5.98 1.46 -19.00
N ASP A 301 -7.13 1.30 -18.37
CA ASP A 301 -7.95 2.40 -17.85
C ASP A 301 -7.74 2.65 -16.33
N ASP A 302 -6.67 2.11 -15.75
CA ASP A 302 -6.33 2.34 -14.34
C ASP A 302 -5.95 3.80 -14.12
N ILE A 303 -6.88 4.54 -13.50
CA ILE A 303 -6.78 5.98 -13.25
C ILE A 303 -5.52 6.33 -12.45
N ASN A 304 -5.12 5.49 -11.49
CA ASN A 304 -3.96 5.76 -10.65
C ASN A 304 -2.68 5.63 -11.46
N LYS A 305 -2.54 4.55 -12.23
CA LYS A 305 -1.40 4.36 -13.13
C LYS A 305 -1.32 5.45 -14.19
N LEU A 306 -2.45 5.82 -14.81
CA LEU A 306 -2.49 6.93 -15.78
C LEU A 306 -2.05 8.25 -15.15
N THR A 307 -2.54 8.52 -13.93
CA THR A 307 -2.15 9.71 -13.16
C THR A 307 -0.65 9.72 -12.85
N ASP A 308 -0.07 8.58 -12.48
CA ASP A 308 1.35 8.48 -12.18
C ASP A 308 2.22 8.61 -13.44
N VAL A 309 1.79 8.03 -14.56
CA VAL A 309 2.44 8.25 -15.85
C VAL A 309 2.44 9.73 -16.21
N TYR A 310 1.29 10.40 -16.12
CA TYR A 310 1.19 11.83 -16.38
C TYR A 310 2.17 12.64 -15.53
N LYS A 311 2.25 12.39 -14.22
CA LYS A 311 3.17 13.09 -13.31
C LYS A 311 4.63 12.93 -13.73
N VAL A 312 5.06 11.71 -14.01
CA VAL A 312 6.46 11.42 -14.37
C VAL A 312 6.80 11.96 -15.76
N VAL A 313 5.91 11.83 -16.75
CA VAL A 313 6.17 12.32 -18.11
C VAL A 313 6.17 13.85 -18.17
N SER A 314 5.17 14.51 -17.56
CA SER A 314 5.03 15.99 -17.56
C SER A 314 6.15 16.72 -16.85
N THR A 315 6.86 16.04 -15.94
CA THR A 315 8.04 16.58 -15.22
C THR A 315 9.36 16.05 -15.77
N SER A 316 9.32 15.23 -16.83
CA SER A 316 10.53 14.68 -17.44
C SER A 316 11.33 15.78 -18.14
N ARG A 317 12.65 15.60 -18.22
CA ARG A 317 13.53 16.51 -18.98
C ARG A 317 13.23 16.54 -20.48
N PHE A 318 12.51 15.54 -20.99
CA PHE A 318 12.19 15.39 -22.40
C PHE A 318 10.82 15.98 -22.77
N ILE A 319 10.13 16.64 -21.82
CA ILE A 319 8.76 17.13 -22.03
C ILE A 319 8.63 18.17 -23.16
N HIS A 320 9.74 18.80 -23.56
CA HIS A 320 9.81 19.71 -24.70
C HIS A 320 9.71 19.00 -26.06
N GLU A 321 9.92 17.68 -26.12
CA GLU A 321 9.74 16.90 -27.33
C GLU A 321 8.26 16.58 -27.56
N GLN A 322 7.73 16.89 -28.75
CA GLN A 322 6.30 16.73 -29.05
C GLN A 322 5.78 15.32 -28.75
N LYS A 323 6.53 14.28 -29.11
CA LYS A 323 6.13 12.89 -28.86
C LYS A 323 6.02 12.55 -27.37
N ILE A 324 6.78 13.21 -26.50
CA ILE A 324 6.73 13.01 -25.05
C ILE A 324 5.56 13.81 -24.46
N LEU A 325 5.36 15.04 -24.94
CA LEU A 325 4.18 15.85 -24.62
C LEU A 325 2.89 15.07 -24.93
N ASP A 326 2.80 14.45 -26.11
CA ASP A 326 1.64 13.66 -26.53
C ASP A 326 1.34 12.50 -25.57
N LEU A 327 2.37 11.84 -25.03
CA LEU A 327 2.20 10.78 -24.02
C LEU A 327 1.70 11.33 -22.68
N ALA A 328 2.14 12.52 -22.27
CA ALA A 328 1.61 13.18 -21.09
C ALA A 328 0.13 13.53 -21.29
N VAL A 329 -0.23 14.07 -22.47
CA VAL A 329 -1.62 14.41 -22.80
C VAL A 329 -2.50 13.16 -22.84
N ASP A 330 -2.05 12.07 -23.46
CA ASP A 330 -2.77 10.79 -23.48
C ASP A 330 -3.06 10.29 -22.05
N ALA A 331 -2.01 10.16 -21.24
CA ALA A 331 -2.15 9.68 -19.87
C ALA A 331 -3.04 10.60 -19.02
N GLY A 332 -2.82 11.91 -19.08
CA GLY A 332 -3.55 12.90 -18.30
C GLY A 332 -5.02 13.00 -18.68
N SER A 333 -5.33 12.96 -19.97
CA SER A 333 -6.71 13.05 -20.48
C SER A 333 -7.50 11.78 -20.17
N ARG A 334 -6.90 10.59 -20.36
CA ARG A 334 -7.53 9.32 -19.99
C ARG A 334 -7.77 9.23 -18.49
N ALA A 335 -6.80 9.67 -17.66
CA ALA A 335 -6.99 9.73 -16.21
C ALA A 335 -8.15 10.65 -15.81
N ALA A 336 -8.31 11.77 -16.51
CA ALA A 336 -9.40 12.72 -16.26
C ALA A 336 -10.76 12.16 -16.69
N ALA A 337 -10.83 11.57 -17.89
CA ALA A 337 -12.04 10.97 -18.43
C ALA A 337 -12.55 9.80 -17.57
N GLY A 338 -11.64 9.00 -17.01
CA GLY A 338 -11.98 7.86 -16.18
C GLY A 338 -12.45 8.20 -14.76
N ASP A 339 -12.34 9.46 -14.30
CA ASP A 339 -12.67 9.86 -12.93
C ASP A 339 -13.96 10.71 -12.87
N PRO A 340 -15.11 10.13 -12.50
CA PRO A 340 -16.38 10.85 -12.48
C PRO A 340 -16.45 11.96 -11.42
N THR A 341 -15.60 11.90 -10.39
CA THR A 341 -15.70 12.79 -9.22
C THR A 341 -14.61 13.86 -9.21
N GLY A 342 -13.40 13.49 -9.64
CA GLY A 342 -12.21 14.35 -9.68
C GLY A 342 -11.70 14.64 -11.09
N GLY A 343 -12.40 14.17 -12.14
CA GLY A 343 -11.99 14.35 -13.54
C GLY A 343 -11.81 15.82 -13.93
N PHE A 344 -12.70 16.70 -13.47
CA PHE A 344 -12.59 18.14 -13.71
C PHE A 344 -11.25 18.72 -13.21
N GLN A 345 -10.75 18.27 -12.05
CA GLN A 345 -9.48 18.76 -11.50
C GLN A 345 -8.30 18.28 -12.34
N LYS A 346 -8.38 17.06 -12.88
CA LYS A 346 -7.35 16.49 -13.74
C LYS A 346 -7.34 17.20 -15.10
N TYR A 347 -8.50 17.45 -15.71
CA TYR A 347 -8.61 18.26 -16.92
C TYR A 347 -8.10 19.68 -16.71
N TYR A 348 -8.47 20.33 -15.60
CA TYR A 348 -7.96 21.67 -15.26
C TYR A 348 -6.43 21.69 -15.18
N ARG A 349 -5.82 20.73 -14.48
CA ARG A 349 -4.36 20.62 -14.37
C ARG A 349 -3.69 20.36 -15.72
N LEU A 350 -4.30 19.53 -16.56
CA LEU A 350 -3.80 19.25 -17.91
C LEU A 350 -3.89 20.51 -18.79
N ALA A 351 -4.98 21.26 -18.72
CA ALA A 351 -5.16 22.51 -19.44
C ALA A 351 -4.14 23.57 -19.01
N ASP A 352 -3.97 23.78 -17.70
CA ASP A 352 -2.96 24.72 -17.18
C ASP A 352 -1.53 24.29 -17.56
N PHE A 353 -1.25 22.99 -17.52
CA PHE A 353 0.03 22.44 -18.01
C PHE A 353 0.25 22.78 -19.49
N LEU A 354 -0.71 22.48 -20.37
CA LEU A 354 -0.60 22.76 -21.79
C LEU A 354 -0.50 24.25 -22.11
N PHE A 355 -1.21 25.09 -21.37
CA PHE A 355 -1.10 26.53 -21.52
C PHE A 355 0.33 27.02 -21.23
N LYS A 356 0.95 26.50 -20.16
CA LYS A 356 2.37 26.78 -19.84
C LYS A 356 3.36 26.25 -20.89
N GLN A 357 2.96 25.31 -21.73
CA GLN A 357 3.76 24.80 -22.85
C GLN A 357 3.52 25.57 -24.17
N GLY A 358 2.71 26.64 -24.17
CA GLY A 358 2.36 27.39 -25.38
C GLY A 358 1.51 26.55 -26.35
N ARG A 359 0.51 25.85 -25.82
CA ARG A 359 -0.44 25.02 -26.59
C ARG A 359 -1.87 25.49 -26.32
N GLU A 360 -2.14 26.74 -26.67
CA GLU A 360 -3.36 27.47 -26.32
C GLU A 360 -4.62 26.75 -26.80
N GLU A 361 -4.64 26.23 -28.02
CA GLU A 361 -5.80 25.51 -28.55
C GLU A 361 -6.12 24.22 -27.78
N GLN A 362 -5.11 23.40 -27.50
CA GLN A 362 -5.29 22.17 -26.73
C GLN A 362 -5.65 22.47 -25.27
N ALA A 363 -5.00 23.47 -24.68
CA ALA A 363 -5.30 23.93 -23.32
C ALA A 363 -6.75 24.38 -23.21
N LEU A 364 -7.26 25.14 -24.18
CA LEU A 364 -8.64 25.60 -24.21
C LEU A 364 -9.63 24.43 -24.30
N SER A 365 -9.34 23.42 -25.13
CA SER A 365 -10.18 22.23 -25.22
C SER A 365 -10.28 21.49 -23.88
N PHE A 366 -9.16 21.27 -23.19
CA PHE A 366 -9.20 20.60 -21.88
C PHE A 366 -9.79 21.48 -20.77
N ALA A 367 -9.63 22.81 -20.83
CA ALA A 367 -10.28 23.70 -19.88
C ALA A 367 -11.81 23.67 -20.03
N ARG A 368 -12.32 23.52 -21.26
CA ARG A 368 -13.76 23.34 -21.52
C ARG A 368 -14.25 21.98 -21.03
N LEU A 369 -13.50 20.90 -21.25
CA LEU A 369 -13.81 19.59 -20.65
C LEU A 369 -13.82 19.64 -19.12
N ALA A 370 -12.91 20.40 -18.51
CA ALA A 370 -12.93 20.62 -17.07
C ALA A 370 -14.23 21.32 -16.62
N LYS A 371 -14.69 22.31 -17.38
CA LYS A 371 -15.95 23.02 -17.11
C LYS A 371 -17.17 22.12 -17.25
N GLU A 372 -17.21 21.29 -18.28
CA GLU A 372 -18.29 20.33 -18.52
C GLU A 372 -18.37 19.25 -17.43
N ALA A 373 -17.23 18.84 -16.88
CA ALA A 373 -17.16 17.86 -15.80
C ALA A 373 -17.47 18.42 -14.39
N LEU A 374 -17.73 19.72 -14.25
CA LEU A 374 -18.02 20.35 -12.96
C LEU A 374 -19.48 20.21 -12.54
N ASP A 375 -19.71 19.96 -11.25
CA ASP A 375 -21.04 20.09 -10.66
C ASP A 375 -21.41 21.59 -10.57
N PRO A 376 -22.60 22.02 -11.03
CA PRO A 376 -23.05 23.41 -10.92
C PRO A 376 -22.99 24.01 -9.51
N LYS A 377 -23.02 23.19 -8.45
CA LYS A 377 -22.91 23.62 -7.05
C LYS A 377 -21.48 23.99 -6.64
N GLN A 378 -20.48 23.67 -7.46
CA GLN A 378 -19.06 23.90 -7.20
C GLN A 378 -18.59 25.30 -7.63
N ALA A 379 -19.28 26.35 -7.16
CA ALA A 379 -19.05 27.74 -7.58
C ALA A 379 -17.60 28.24 -7.48
N ASN A 380 -16.80 27.72 -6.54
CA ASN A 380 -15.38 28.06 -6.41
C ASN A 380 -14.55 27.49 -7.57
N TYR A 381 -14.80 26.24 -7.96
CA TYR A 381 -14.07 25.59 -9.05
C TYR A 381 -14.52 26.11 -10.41
N ILE A 382 -15.80 26.45 -10.58
CA ILE A 382 -16.31 27.11 -11.80
C ILE A 382 -15.52 28.41 -12.06
N ARG A 383 -15.39 29.28 -11.05
CA ARG A 383 -14.62 30.51 -11.17
C ARG A 383 -13.16 30.28 -11.53
N ALA A 384 -12.54 29.23 -10.98
CA ALA A 384 -11.16 28.88 -11.30
C ALA A 384 -10.99 28.42 -12.75
N VAL A 385 -11.90 27.57 -13.24
CA VAL A 385 -11.90 27.09 -14.64
C VAL A 385 -12.17 28.24 -15.61
N ASP A 386 -13.17 29.08 -15.34
CA ASP A 386 -13.48 30.26 -16.17
C ASP A 386 -12.30 31.24 -16.23
N GLY A 387 -11.62 31.45 -15.10
CA GLY A 387 -10.41 32.27 -15.04
C GLY A 387 -9.26 31.70 -15.88
N LEU A 388 -9.11 30.37 -15.93
CA LEU A 388 -8.12 29.72 -16.81
C LEU A 388 -8.50 29.86 -18.28
N ILE A 389 -9.76 29.60 -18.65
CA ILE A 389 -10.27 29.76 -20.03
C ILE A 389 -10.00 31.17 -20.54
N LYS A 390 -10.36 32.19 -19.76
CA LYS A 390 -10.16 33.58 -20.11
C LYS A 390 -8.68 33.90 -20.38
N ARG A 391 -7.78 33.46 -19.49
CA ARG A 391 -6.33 33.66 -19.65
C ARG A 391 -5.77 33.00 -20.92
N ILE A 392 -6.28 31.82 -21.27
CA ILE A 392 -5.88 31.12 -22.50
C ILE A 392 -6.37 31.89 -23.73
N GLU A 393 -7.62 32.34 -23.72
CA GLU A 393 -8.22 33.09 -24.84
C GLU A 393 -7.56 34.46 -25.06
N GLU A 394 -7.09 35.12 -24.00
CA GLU A 394 -6.34 36.39 -24.09
C GLU A 394 -4.92 36.24 -24.63
N ALA A 395 -4.32 35.06 -24.52
CA ALA A 395 -2.96 34.77 -24.97
C ALA A 395 -2.88 34.28 -26.42
N ARG A 396 -4.02 33.94 -27.02
CA ARG A 396 -4.16 33.47 -28.40
C ARG A 396 -4.41 34.64 -29.35
#